data_AF-A0A512BNV2-F1
#
_entry.id   AF-A0A512BNV2-F1
#
_cell.length_a   1.000
_cell.length_b   1.000
_cell.length_c   1.000
_cell.angle_alpha   90.00
_cell.angle_beta   90.00
_cell.angle_gamma   90.00
#
_symmetry.space_group_name_H-M   'P 1'
#
loop_
_entity.id
_entity.type
_entity.pdbx_description
1 polymer ?
#
loop_
_entity_poly.entity_id
_entity_poly.type
_entity_poly.pdbx_seq_one_letter_code
_entity_poly.pdbx_strand_id
1 'polypeptide(L)'
;MTEALSKIDSMRRAMGFLSIEETLILAGGSIRMPDPASVLISPGVALAEDVILWPNVILEASNGGRLSIGAGTILFPGVRIVASGADVMVGSGVEIGEEGGFTVKAEAGSRIEIGDEARLLGGGSLSSSNRIGRGAQILGPIRCQNCRLGDGGSHRHPEPDERGAVLKGAGVARGIELDQGQVIQAFGLFADGAVRFQSYFHPKAGR
;
A
#
# COMPACT_ATOMS: atom_id res chain seq x y z
N MET A 1 20.65 -28.83 -12.08
CA MET A 1 19.67 -27.90 -11.47
C MET A 1 20.30 -26.55 -11.06
N THR A 2 21.63 -26.43 -11.01
CA THR A 2 22.37 -25.27 -10.48
C THR A 2 22.56 -24.11 -11.48
N GLU A 3 22.67 -24.38 -12.78
CA GLU A 3 22.92 -23.35 -13.80
C GLU A 3 21.68 -22.47 -14.08
N ALA A 4 20.49 -23.08 -14.08
CA ALA A 4 19.23 -22.36 -14.28
C ALA A 4 18.96 -21.35 -13.15
N LEU A 5 19.21 -21.74 -11.89
CA LEU A 5 19.08 -20.85 -10.73
C LEU A 5 20.08 -19.70 -10.79
N SER A 6 21.34 -19.99 -11.12
CA SER A 6 22.36 -18.95 -11.33
C SER A 6 21.96 -17.94 -12.41
N LYS A 7 21.38 -18.42 -13.53
CA LYS A 7 20.86 -17.55 -14.59
C LYS A 7 19.70 -16.68 -14.11
N ILE A 8 18.78 -17.23 -13.31
CA ILE A 8 17.68 -16.47 -12.72
C ILE A 8 18.20 -15.38 -11.78
N ASP A 9 19.13 -15.72 -10.89
CA ASP A 9 19.72 -14.74 -9.97
C ASP A 9 20.49 -13.64 -10.70
N SER A 10 21.20 -13.98 -11.77
CA SER A 10 21.84 -12.99 -12.64
C SER A 10 20.82 -12.01 -13.25
N MET A 11 19.68 -12.52 -13.74
CA MET A 11 18.59 -11.67 -14.26
C MET A 11 17.97 -10.79 -13.16
N ARG A 12 17.71 -11.34 -11.97
CA ARG A 12 17.16 -10.59 -10.83
C ARG A 12 18.08 -9.44 -10.43
N ARG A 13 19.38 -9.72 -10.28
CA ARG A 13 20.39 -8.70 -9.95
C ARG A 13 20.55 -7.64 -11.02
N ALA A 14 20.56 -8.04 -12.30
CA ALA A 14 20.60 -7.09 -13.42
C ALA A 14 19.39 -6.15 -13.45
N MET A 15 18.25 -6.60 -12.92
CA MET A 15 17.03 -5.80 -12.74
C MET A 15 16.97 -5.04 -11.39
N GLY A 16 18.01 -5.12 -10.55
CA GLY A 16 18.07 -4.42 -9.27
C GLY A 16 17.32 -5.11 -8.12
N PHE A 17 17.14 -6.43 -8.18
CA PHE A 17 16.48 -7.23 -7.15
C PHE A 17 17.44 -8.21 -6.47
N LEU A 18 17.08 -8.61 -5.25
CA LEU A 18 17.71 -9.71 -4.51
C LEU A 18 17.65 -11.02 -5.30
N SER A 19 18.65 -11.88 -5.11
CA SER A 19 18.62 -13.27 -5.60
C SER A 19 17.50 -14.07 -4.93
N ILE A 20 17.21 -15.26 -5.46
CA ILE A 20 16.30 -16.21 -4.81
C ILE A 20 16.84 -16.59 -3.43
N GLU A 21 18.14 -16.86 -3.31
CA GLU A 21 18.79 -17.21 -2.04
C GLU A 21 18.63 -16.08 -0.99
N GLU A 22 18.90 -14.83 -1.36
CA GLU A 22 18.73 -13.67 -0.49
C GLU A 22 17.27 -13.49 -0.05
N THR A 23 16.32 -13.75 -0.97
CA THR A 23 14.87 -13.69 -0.66
C THR A 23 14.46 -14.83 0.28
N LEU A 24 15.03 -16.03 0.14
CA LEU A 24 14.81 -17.16 1.04
C LEU A 24 15.36 -16.89 2.45
N ILE A 25 16.51 -16.23 2.56
CA ILE A 25 17.07 -15.83 3.86
C ILE A 25 16.10 -14.90 4.60
N LEU A 26 15.48 -13.94 3.91
CA LEU A 26 14.45 -13.07 4.50
C LEU A 26 13.24 -13.88 4.98
N ALA A 27 12.77 -14.83 4.15
CA ALA A 27 11.64 -15.70 4.48
C ALA A 27 11.92 -16.68 5.63
N GLY A 28 13.19 -17.03 5.86
CA GLY A 28 13.64 -17.84 7.00
C GLY A 28 13.76 -17.06 8.32
N GLY A 29 13.63 -15.73 8.27
CA GLY A 29 13.63 -14.85 9.44
C GLY A 29 12.21 -14.51 9.91
N SER A 30 11.95 -13.22 10.15
CA SER A 30 10.65 -12.71 10.63
C SER A 30 9.66 -12.37 9.52
N ILE A 31 10.04 -12.51 8.24
CA ILE A 31 9.18 -12.17 7.10
C ILE A 31 8.50 -13.44 6.58
N ARG A 32 7.20 -13.37 6.31
CA ARG A 32 6.43 -14.53 5.84
C ARG A 32 6.20 -14.42 4.34
N MET A 33 6.71 -15.39 3.60
CA MET A 33 6.58 -15.46 2.14
C MET A 33 6.22 -16.88 1.71
N PRO A 34 4.96 -17.17 1.32
CA PRO A 34 4.56 -18.51 0.89
C PRO A 34 5.29 -19.01 -0.36
N ASP A 35 5.69 -18.10 -1.24
CA ASP A 35 6.49 -18.38 -2.45
C ASP A 35 7.56 -17.29 -2.64
N PRO A 36 8.72 -17.42 -1.98
CA PRO A 36 9.79 -16.43 -2.05
C PRO A 36 10.33 -16.21 -3.47
N ALA A 37 10.23 -17.20 -4.36
CA ALA A 37 10.79 -17.12 -5.70
C ALA A 37 10.02 -16.17 -6.63
N SER A 38 8.71 -15.95 -6.39
CA SER A 38 7.87 -15.03 -7.16
C SER A 38 7.86 -13.59 -6.62
N VAL A 39 8.44 -13.34 -5.45
CA VAL A 39 8.56 -11.99 -4.88
C VAL A 39 9.83 -11.32 -5.40
N LEU A 40 9.74 -10.04 -5.76
CA LEU A 40 10.88 -9.21 -6.17
C LEU A 40 11.09 -8.09 -5.15
N ILE A 41 12.28 -7.99 -4.59
CA ILE A 41 12.63 -7.01 -3.56
C ILE A 41 13.98 -6.39 -3.94
N SER A 42 14.08 -5.06 -4.00
CA SER A 42 15.35 -4.39 -4.19
C SER A 42 16.23 -4.49 -2.94
N PRO A 43 17.56 -4.53 -3.08
CA PRO A 43 18.46 -4.36 -1.94
C PRO A 43 18.16 -3.08 -1.17
N GLY A 44 18.18 -3.15 0.16
CA GLY A 44 17.97 -1.98 1.03
C GLY A 44 16.50 -1.61 1.31
N VAL A 45 15.52 -2.31 0.73
CA VAL A 45 14.12 -2.22 1.19
C VAL A 45 14.06 -2.67 2.65
N ALA A 46 13.53 -1.80 3.52
CA ALA A 46 13.41 -2.09 4.94
C ALA A 46 12.07 -2.79 5.23
N LEU A 47 12.13 -4.02 5.73
CA LEU A 47 10.96 -4.79 6.14
C LEU A 47 11.04 -5.01 7.65
N ALA A 48 10.00 -4.59 8.36
CA ALA A 48 9.85 -4.90 9.78
C ALA A 48 9.39 -6.35 10.00
N GLU A 49 9.33 -6.78 11.26
CA GLU A 49 8.89 -8.13 11.62
C GLU A 49 7.44 -8.42 11.22
N ASP A 50 7.14 -9.70 10.99
CA ASP A 50 5.82 -10.22 10.69
C ASP A 50 5.13 -9.66 9.44
N VAL A 51 5.87 -8.96 8.56
CA VAL A 51 5.38 -8.60 7.23
C VAL A 51 5.05 -9.87 6.44
N ILE A 52 3.89 -9.87 5.78
CA ILE A 52 3.43 -10.95 4.92
C ILE A 52 3.49 -10.48 3.46
N LEU A 53 4.34 -11.12 2.66
CA LEU A 53 4.41 -10.89 1.22
C LEU A 53 3.82 -12.08 0.49
N TRP A 54 2.67 -11.88 -0.14
CA TRP A 54 2.07 -12.90 -1.00
C TRP A 54 2.81 -13.02 -2.34
N PRO A 55 2.60 -14.11 -3.10
CA PRO A 55 3.22 -14.32 -4.40
C PRO A 55 3.01 -13.13 -5.36
N ASN A 56 4.01 -12.83 -6.19
CA ASN A 56 4.00 -11.72 -7.17
C ASN A 56 3.96 -10.30 -6.58
N VAL A 57 4.38 -10.11 -5.32
CA VAL A 57 4.66 -8.78 -4.77
C VAL A 57 5.99 -8.24 -5.32
N ILE A 58 6.00 -6.96 -5.69
CA ILE A 58 7.21 -6.25 -6.18
C ILE A 58 7.47 -5.03 -5.29
N LEU A 59 8.64 -4.99 -4.66
CA LEU A 59 9.13 -3.89 -3.83
C LEU A 59 10.42 -3.35 -4.44
N GLU A 60 10.34 -2.18 -5.07
CA GLU A 60 11.43 -1.60 -5.85
C GLU A 60 11.89 -0.28 -5.22
N ALA A 61 13.19 -0.19 -4.93
CA ALA A 61 13.84 1.04 -4.49
C ALA A 61 15.04 1.31 -5.41
N SER A 62 15.05 2.47 -6.05
CA SER A 62 16.07 2.83 -7.05
C SER A 62 16.40 4.32 -7.01
N ASN A 63 17.51 4.70 -7.65
CA ASN A 63 17.94 6.10 -7.76
C ASN A 63 18.05 6.85 -6.40
N GLY A 64 18.44 6.13 -5.33
CA GLY A 64 18.53 6.69 -3.98
C GLY A 64 17.20 6.82 -3.23
N GLY A 65 16.10 6.30 -3.80
CA GLY A 65 14.81 6.22 -3.12
C GLY A 65 14.82 5.25 -1.94
N ARG A 66 13.88 5.44 -1.01
CA ARG A 66 13.72 4.60 0.19
C ARG A 66 12.33 4.01 0.24
N LEU A 67 12.28 2.73 0.59
CA LEU A 67 11.05 1.99 0.80
C LEU A 67 11.12 1.27 2.14
N SER A 68 10.16 1.55 3.02
CA SER A 68 10.01 0.87 4.32
C SER A 68 8.59 0.34 4.51
N ILE A 69 8.48 -0.90 5.02
CA ILE A 69 7.22 -1.56 5.35
C ILE A 69 7.20 -1.87 6.85
N GLY A 70 6.20 -1.33 7.56
CA GLY A 70 6.00 -1.52 8.99
C GLY A 70 5.51 -2.92 9.37
N ALA A 71 5.54 -3.21 10.67
CA ALA A 71 5.36 -4.57 11.19
C ALA A 71 3.94 -5.10 10.95
N GLY A 72 3.82 -6.40 10.71
CA GLY A 72 2.51 -7.06 10.52
C GLY A 72 1.72 -6.59 9.27
N THR A 73 2.32 -5.79 8.39
CA THR A 73 1.69 -5.36 7.13
C THR A 73 1.56 -6.52 6.16
N ILE A 74 0.43 -6.58 5.45
CA ILE A 74 0.08 -7.64 4.49
C ILE A 74 0.02 -7.04 3.09
N LEU A 75 0.89 -7.53 2.22
CA LEU A 75 0.91 -7.19 0.79
C LEU A 75 0.39 -8.39 0.00
N PHE A 76 -0.81 -8.26 -0.55
CA PHE A 76 -1.50 -9.30 -1.32
C PHE A 76 -0.92 -9.42 -2.76
N PRO A 77 -1.27 -10.49 -3.51
CA PRO A 77 -0.75 -10.68 -4.86
C PRO A 77 -0.98 -9.48 -5.79
N GLY A 78 0.01 -9.17 -6.62
CA GLY A 78 -0.06 -8.08 -7.58
C GLY A 78 0.18 -6.68 -7.00
N VAL A 79 0.53 -6.58 -5.71
CA VAL A 79 1.03 -5.32 -5.16
C VAL A 79 2.39 -4.97 -5.77
N ARG A 80 2.50 -3.75 -6.26
CA ARG A 80 3.75 -3.16 -6.73
C ARG A 80 4.01 -1.84 -6.05
N ILE A 81 5.12 -1.72 -5.34
CA ILE A 81 5.56 -0.49 -4.68
C ILE A 81 6.90 -0.08 -5.26
N VAL A 82 6.98 1.14 -5.79
CA VAL A 82 8.18 1.69 -6.43
C VAL A 82 8.55 3.03 -5.80
N ALA A 83 9.77 3.13 -5.30
CA ALA A 83 10.38 4.33 -4.77
C ALA A 83 11.63 4.69 -5.61
N SER A 84 11.47 5.56 -6.61
CA SER A 84 12.55 5.96 -7.53
C SER A 84 13.00 7.39 -7.24
N GLY A 85 14.12 7.55 -6.54
CA GLY A 85 14.60 8.86 -6.07
C GLY A 85 13.65 9.56 -5.10
N ALA A 86 12.78 8.80 -4.44
CA ALA A 86 11.70 9.25 -3.58
C ALA A 86 11.51 8.32 -2.38
N ASP A 87 10.73 8.78 -1.40
CA ASP A 87 10.43 8.02 -0.19
C ASP A 87 8.99 7.47 -0.22
N VAL A 88 8.87 6.17 0.03
CA VAL A 88 7.60 5.49 0.30
C VAL A 88 7.68 4.83 1.66
N MET A 89 6.80 5.24 2.57
CA MET A 89 6.71 4.68 3.92
C MET A 89 5.34 4.07 4.12
N VAL A 90 5.31 2.77 4.42
CA VAL A 90 4.10 2.04 4.80
C VAL A 90 4.19 1.72 6.29
N GLY A 91 3.17 2.09 7.03
CA GLY A 91 3.03 1.85 8.47
C GLY A 91 2.83 0.36 8.80
N SER A 92 2.45 0.11 10.05
CA SER A 92 2.25 -1.23 10.60
C SER A 92 0.80 -1.68 10.43
N GLY A 93 0.59 -2.99 10.25
CA GLY A 93 -0.74 -3.59 10.13
C GLY A 93 -1.56 -3.09 8.94
N VAL A 94 -0.90 -2.61 7.89
CA VAL A 94 -1.56 -2.13 6.66
C VAL A 94 -1.96 -3.33 5.81
N GLU A 95 -3.11 -3.25 5.14
CA GLU A 95 -3.55 -4.23 4.14
C GLU A 95 -3.53 -3.59 2.75
N ILE A 96 -2.77 -4.15 1.81
CA ILE A 96 -2.65 -3.61 0.45
C ILE A 96 -2.92 -4.70 -0.58
N GLY A 97 -3.84 -4.42 -1.50
CA GLY A 97 -4.03 -5.17 -2.74
C GLY A 97 -4.95 -6.39 -2.64
N GLU A 98 -5.65 -6.58 -1.53
CA GLU A 98 -6.72 -7.57 -1.46
C GLU A 98 -7.74 -7.28 -2.60
N GLU A 99 -8.20 -8.34 -3.27
CA GLU A 99 -9.18 -8.26 -4.37
C GLU A 99 -8.75 -7.37 -5.56
N GLY A 100 -7.47 -7.39 -5.98
CA GLY A 100 -7.08 -6.81 -7.28
C GLY A 100 -5.68 -6.23 -7.39
N GLY A 101 -4.80 -6.43 -6.40
CA GLY A 101 -3.49 -5.80 -6.33
C GLY A 101 -3.60 -4.30 -6.04
N PHE A 102 -2.45 -3.63 -6.02
CA PHE A 102 -2.39 -2.17 -5.84
C PHE A 102 -1.04 -1.64 -6.31
N THR A 103 -1.01 -0.49 -6.97
CA THR A 103 0.27 0.13 -7.39
C THR A 103 0.56 1.39 -6.59
N VAL A 104 1.70 1.44 -5.91
CA VAL A 104 2.22 2.65 -5.26
C VAL A 104 3.49 3.07 -5.99
N LYS A 105 3.52 4.28 -6.55
CA LYS A 105 4.69 4.77 -7.29
C LYS A 105 5.02 6.20 -6.89
N ALA A 106 6.18 6.36 -6.25
CA ALA A 106 6.79 7.65 -5.97
C ALA A 106 8.05 7.85 -6.84
N GLU A 107 8.14 9.03 -7.43
CA GLU A 107 9.29 9.49 -8.23
C GLU A 107 9.91 10.74 -7.60
N ALA A 108 11.12 11.10 -8.02
CA ALA A 108 11.87 12.23 -7.46
C ALA A 108 11.01 13.49 -7.29
N GLY A 109 11.07 14.07 -6.09
CA GLY A 109 10.25 15.23 -5.69
C GLY A 109 8.86 14.88 -5.13
N SER A 110 8.51 13.59 -5.02
CA SER A 110 7.29 13.13 -4.34
C SER A 110 7.57 12.31 -3.09
N ARG A 111 6.55 12.20 -2.22
CA ARG A 111 6.58 11.36 -1.02
C ARG A 111 5.23 10.70 -0.82
N ILE A 112 5.24 9.39 -0.58
CA ILE A 112 4.02 8.65 -0.24
C ILE A 112 4.15 8.11 1.18
N GLU A 113 3.17 8.47 2.01
CA GLU A 113 3.06 8.02 3.40
C GLU A 113 1.74 7.28 3.55
N ILE A 114 1.79 6.04 4.04
CA ILE A 114 0.62 5.23 4.37
C ILE A 114 0.72 4.91 5.85
N GLY A 115 -0.21 5.42 6.66
CA GLY A 115 -0.23 5.27 8.11
C GLY A 115 -0.65 3.87 8.55
N ASP A 116 -0.49 3.60 9.85
CA ASP A 116 -0.79 2.29 10.43
C ASP A 116 -2.26 1.90 10.25
N GLU A 117 -2.52 0.60 10.15
CA GLU A 117 -3.87 0.00 10.00
C GLU A 117 -4.69 0.55 8.82
N ALA A 118 -4.05 1.19 7.83
CA ALA A 118 -4.70 1.64 6.61
C ALA A 118 -5.06 0.46 5.70
N ARG A 119 -6.04 0.66 4.81
CA ARG A 119 -6.47 -0.36 3.83
C ARG A 119 -6.52 0.21 2.43
N LEU A 120 -5.78 -0.41 1.51
CA LEU A 120 -5.69 -0.02 0.10
C LEU A 120 -6.10 -1.20 -0.78
N LEU A 121 -7.39 -1.35 -1.04
CA LEU A 121 -7.97 -2.58 -1.58
C LEU A 121 -8.66 -2.34 -2.93
N GLY A 122 -8.77 -3.39 -3.75
CA GLY A 122 -9.58 -3.35 -4.97
C GLY A 122 -8.93 -2.74 -6.22
N GLY A 123 -7.60 -2.85 -6.39
CA GLY A 123 -6.94 -2.54 -7.67
C GLY A 123 -6.65 -1.06 -7.95
N GLY A 124 -6.47 -0.24 -6.91
CA GLY A 124 -6.17 1.19 -7.04
C GLY A 124 -4.69 1.52 -7.28
N SER A 125 -4.39 2.82 -7.31
CA SER A 125 -3.01 3.29 -7.32
C SER A 125 -2.77 4.61 -6.58
N LEU A 126 -1.56 4.77 -6.04
CA LEU A 126 -1.02 6.05 -5.56
C LEU A 126 0.10 6.50 -6.49
N SER A 127 0.03 7.73 -6.97
CA SER A 127 1.11 8.37 -7.74
C SER A 127 1.32 9.82 -7.29
N SER A 128 2.53 10.35 -7.52
CA SER A 128 2.94 11.64 -6.94
C SER A 128 2.86 11.61 -5.40
N SER A 129 2.77 12.76 -4.74
CA SER A 129 2.72 12.79 -3.28
C SER A 129 1.35 12.34 -2.78
N ASN A 130 1.30 11.52 -1.73
CA ASN A 130 0.04 11.15 -1.07
C ASN A 130 0.30 10.96 0.42
N ARG A 131 -0.65 11.38 1.27
CA ARG A 131 -0.68 11.03 2.69
C ARG A 131 -1.96 10.27 2.97
N ILE A 132 -1.86 8.97 3.20
CA ILE A 132 -2.97 8.13 3.64
C ILE A 132 -2.83 7.97 5.14
N GLY A 133 -3.74 8.56 5.89
CA GLY A 133 -3.66 8.61 7.35
C GLY A 133 -3.79 7.25 8.04
N ARG A 134 -3.52 7.23 9.35
CA ARG A 134 -3.74 6.05 10.19
C ARG A 134 -5.21 5.62 10.10
N GLY A 135 -5.44 4.34 9.82
CA GLY A 135 -6.78 3.76 9.69
C GLY A 135 -7.59 4.24 8.47
N ALA A 136 -7.00 5.06 7.60
CA ALA A 136 -7.66 5.54 6.39
C ALA A 136 -7.79 4.42 5.35
N GLN A 137 -8.74 4.58 4.43
CA GLN A 137 -9.09 3.53 3.48
C GLN A 137 -9.25 4.06 2.05
N ILE A 138 -8.73 3.30 1.08
CA ILE A 138 -9.03 3.43 -0.34
C ILE A 138 -9.60 2.10 -0.79
N LEU A 139 -10.88 2.10 -1.18
CA LEU A 139 -11.67 0.90 -1.43
C LEU A 139 -12.19 0.90 -2.87
N GLY A 140 -11.52 0.15 -3.73
CA GLY A 140 -11.81 -0.01 -5.16
C GLY A 140 -10.74 0.59 -6.07
N PRO A 141 -10.92 0.51 -7.40
CA PRO A 141 -9.92 0.88 -8.39
C PRO A 141 -9.86 2.41 -8.54
N ILE A 142 -9.24 3.06 -7.56
CA ILE A 142 -9.15 4.52 -7.43
C ILE A 142 -7.69 4.92 -7.67
N ARG A 143 -7.47 5.84 -8.60
CA ARG A 143 -6.16 6.44 -8.90
C ARG A 143 -6.03 7.75 -8.13
N CYS A 144 -5.17 7.75 -7.10
CA CYS A 144 -4.91 8.90 -6.25
C CYS A 144 -3.65 9.66 -6.65
N GLN A 145 -3.76 10.99 -6.65
CA GLN A 145 -2.70 11.94 -6.96
C GLN A 145 -2.80 13.16 -6.05
N ASN A 146 -1.77 13.42 -5.25
CA ASN A 146 -1.75 14.59 -4.35
C ASN A 146 -2.91 14.60 -3.35
N CYS A 147 -3.31 13.42 -2.85
CA CYS A 147 -4.40 13.29 -1.89
C CYS A 147 -3.90 13.25 -0.44
N ARG A 148 -4.72 13.75 0.49
CA ARG A 148 -4.53 13.67 1.94
C ARG A 148 -5.79 13.08 2.58
N LEU A 149 -5.66 11.91 3.17
CA LEU A 149 -6.72 11.28 3.96
C LEU A 149 -6.38 11.40 5.44
N GLY A 150 -7.30 11.94 6.23
CA GLY A 150 -7.15 12.19 7.66
C GLY A 150 -6.98 10.91 8.46
N ASP A 151 -6.24 11.03 9.56
CA ASP A 151 -6.02 9.95 10.52
C ASP A 151 -7.29 9.62 11.30
N GLY A 152 -7.35 8.42 11.88
CA GLY A 152 -8.37 8.03 12.83
C GLY A 152 -8.09 6.63 13.42
N GLY A 153 -9.12 5.99 13.95
CA GLY A 153 -9.11 4.56 14.25
C GLY A 153 -9.17 3.72 12.96
N SER A 154 -8.79 2.45 13.06
CA SER A 154 -8.96 1.51 11.94
C SER A 154 -10.43 1.28 11.60
N HIS A 155 -10.72 0.60 10.49
CA HIS A 155 -12.08 0.23 10.09
C HIS A 155 -12.88 -0.55 11.16
N ARG A 156 -12.19 -1.12 12.14
CA ARG A 156 -12.76 -1.84 13.29
C ARG A 156 -13.20 -0.93 14.43
N HIS A 157 -12.84 0.36 14.39
CA HIS A 157 -13.22 1.31 15.45
C HIS A 157 -14.75 1.32 15.61
N PRO A 158 -15.27 1.23 16.86
CA PRO A 158 -16.70 1.09 17.09
C PRO A 158 -17.48 2.32 16.64
N GLU A 159 -16.90 3.51 16.80
CA GLU A 159 -17.51 4.74 16.32
C GLU A 159 -17.05 5.05 14.88
N PRO A 160 -17.95 5.06 13.87
CA PRO A 160 -17.56 5.23 12.47
C PRO A 160 -16.89 6.56 12.17
N ASP A 161 -17.34 7.65 12.80
CA ASP A 161 -16.80 8.99 12.52
C ASP A 161 -15.44 9.25 13.20
N GLU A 162 -15.01 8.35 14.09
CA GLU A 162 -13.67 8.37 14.66
C GLU A 162 -12.66 7.54 13.85
N ARG A 163 -13.11 6.85 12.78
CA ARG A 163 -12.24 6.09 11.86
C ARG A 163 -11.45 7.03 10.95
N GLY A 164 -10.38 6.52 10.33
CA GLY A 164 -9.66 7.26 9.29
C GLY A 164 -10.53 7.54 8.07
N ALA A 165 -10.14 8.55 7.28
CA ALA A 165 -10.91 8.99 6.11
C ALA A 165 -10.98 7.92 5.00
N VAL A 166 -12.02 7.95 4.17
CA VAL A 166 -12.32 6.90 3.19
C VAL A 166 -12.58 7.44 1.78
N LEU A 167 -11.91 6.86 0.80
CA LEU A 167 -12.34 6.93 -0.60
C LEU A 167 -12.91 5.56 -1.01
N LYS A 168 -14.11 5.55 -1.60
CA LYS A 168 -14.77 4.30 -2.03
C LYS A 168 -15.38 4.44 -3.43
N GLY A 169 -15.23 3.40 -4.24
CA GLY A 169 -15.80 3.34 -5.61
C GLY A 169 -14.71 3.13 -6.66
N ALA A 170 -14.81 3.83 -7.79
CA ALA A 170 -13.88 3.63 -8.91
C ALA A 170 -13.62 4.95 -9.66
N GLY A 171 -12.37 5.25 -10.00
CA GLY A 171 -12.05 6.42 -10.82
C GLY A 171 -10.78 7.17 -10.42
N VAL A 172 -10.85 8.51 -10.37
CA VAL A 172 -9.69 9.38 -10.15
C VAL A 172 -9.95 10.33 -8.99
N ALA A 173 -9.03 10.33 -8.03
CA ALA A 173 -8.93 11.30 -6.95
C ALA A 173 -7.66 12.13 -7.14
N ARG A 174 -7.82 13.44 -7.32
CA ARG A 174 -6.69 14.37 -7.45
C ARG A 174 -6.89 15.55 -6.53
N GLY A 175 -5.91 15.84 -5.68
CA GLY A 175 -5.98 16.97 -4.76
C GLY A 175 -7.11 16.84 -3.73
N ILE A 176 -7.53 15.62 -3.41
CA ILE A 176 -8.59 15.38 -2.44
C ILE A 176 -8.01 15.47 -1.03
N GLU A 177 -8.65 16.28 -0.19
CA GLU A 177 -8.37 16.37 1.23
C GLU A 177 -9.64 15.96 1.99
N LEU A 178 -9.50 15.01 2.92
CA LEU A 178 -10.57 14.54 3.80
C LEU A 178 -10.09 14.51 5.24
N ASP A 179 -10.93 14.95 6.17
CA ASP A 179 -10.69 14.84 7.61
C ASP A 179 -11.10 13.47 8.15
N GLN A 180 -10.77 13.22 9.42
CA GLN A 180 -11.21 12.04 10.16
C GLN A 180 -12.71 11.78 9.97
N GLY A 181 -13.08 10.51 9.79
CA GLY A 181 -14.46 10.08 9.64
C GLY A 181 -15.11 10.47 8.30
N GLN A 182 -14.48 11.29 7.46
CA GLN A 182 -15.06 11.70 6.18
C GLN A 182 -14.88 10.64 5.10
N VAL A 183 -15.84 10.62 4.18
CA VAL A 183 -15.96 9.68 3.07
C VAL A 183 -16.31 10.43 1.80
N ILE A 184 -15.66 10.07 0.71
CA ILE A 184 -16.21 10.27 -0.64
C ILE A 184 -16.49 8.91 -1.25
N GLN A 185 -17.75 8.68 -1.62
CA GLN A 185 -18.13 7.56 -2.48
C GLN A 185 -18.46 8.08 -3.87
N ALA A 186 -17.70 7.68 -4.89
CA ALA A 186 -17.85 8.19 -6.26
C ALA A 186 -17.48 7.16 -7.33
N PHE A 187 -18.04 7.34 -8.53
CA PHE A 187 -17.67 6.63 -9.75
C PHE A 187 -17.31 7.66 -10.82
N GLY A 188 -16.03 7.73 -11.20
CA GLY A 188 -15.50 8.78 -12.07
C GLY A 188 -14.58 9.74 -11.32
N LEU A 189 -14.89 11.04 -11.34
CA LEU A 189 -14.08 12.06 -10.66
C LEU A 189 -14.52 12.20 -9.20
N PHE A 190 -13.59 11.97 -8.27
CA PHE A 190 -13.88 12.10 -6.83
C PHE A 190 -14.09 13.55 -6.40
N ALA A 191 -13.59 14.53 -7.16
CA ALA A 191 -13.81 15.95 -6.89
C ALA A 191 -15.29 16.36 -6.97
N ASP A 192 -16.11 15.60 -7.71
CA ASP A 192 -17.55 15.83 -7.84
C ASP A 192 -18.36 15.08 -6.75
N GLY A 193 -17.69 14.24 -5.97
CA GLY A 193 -18.32 13.42 -4.94
C GLY A 193 -18.65 14.21 -3.68
N ALA A 194 -19.82 13.96 -3.10
CA ALA A 194 -20.21 14.58 -1.85
C ALA A 194 -19.37 14.04 -0.69
N VAL A 195 -18.81 14.94 0.12
CA VAL A 195 -18.21 14.59 1.40
C VAL A 195 -19.32 14.25 2.41
N ARG A 196 -19.22 13.07 3.02
CA ARG A 196 -20.13 12.57 4.06
C ARG A 196 -19.33 12.00 5.22
N PHE A 197 -19.92 11.97 6.41
CA PHE A 197 -19.36 11.22 7.53
C PHE A 197 -19.65 9.72 7.38
N GLN A 198 -18.81 8.86 7.95
CA GLN A 198 -18.97 7.40 7.89
C GLN A 198 -20.27 6.91 8.54
N SER A 199 -20.78 7.62 9.55
CA SER A 199 -22.08 7.36 10.19
C SER A 199 -23.25 7.42 9.20
N TYR A 200 -23.13 8.13 8.08
CA TYR A 200 -24.10 8.09 6.99
C TYR A 200 -24.24 6.68 6.38
N PHE A 201 -23.14 5.94 6.30
CA PHE A 201 -23.09 4.57 5.75
C PHE A 201 -23.22 3.49 6.83
N HIS A 202 -22.98 3.86 8.08
CA HIS A 202 -23.03 2.99 9.26
C HIS A 202 -23.89 3.64 10.35
N PRO A 203 -25.21 3.77 10.14
CA PRO A 203 -26.07 4.42 11.12
C PRO A 203 -26.04 3.63 12.43
N LYS A 204 -25.91 4.34 13.56
CA LYS A 204 -26.09 3.73 14.87
C LYS A 204 -27.51 3.17 14.92
N ALA A 205 -27.65 1.90 15.30
CA ALA A 205 -28.96 1.37 15.64
C ALA A 205 -29.59 2.30 16.68
N GLY A 206 -30.78 2.84 16.39
CA GLY A 206 -31.48 3.74 17.28
C GLY A 206 -31.60 3.10 18.66
N ARG A 207 -31.23 3.86 19.70
CA ARG A 207 -31.56 3.50 21.08
C ARG A 207 -33.05 3.63 21.31
#